data_AF-A0A7C7QUF8-F1
#
_entry.id   AF-A0A7C7QUF8-F1
#
_cell.length_a   1.000
_cell.length_b   1.000
_cell.length_c   1.000
_cell.angle_alpha   90.00
_cell.angle_beta   90.00
_cell.angle_gamma   90.00
#
_symmetry.space_group_name_H-M   'P 1'
#
loop_
_entity.id
_entity.type
_entity.pdbx_description
1 polymer ?
#
loop_
_entity_poly.entity_id
_entity_poly.type
_entity_poly.pdbx_seq_one_letter_code
_entity_poly.pdbx_strand_id
1 'polypeptide(L)'
;VLMFVMMGIRLERSKIANDLLTTMARVFGPLPGGLAVSVVFVGAFLAASTGIVGATVVTMGLLALPTMLRNNYSPELSTGVIAAAGTLGQIIPPSIVIVLLGTLAGDLYATGQEARAIAAGCRDALTFLGEPAVLSVGTLFQAALLPGIFLAFLYAAYAFGYAMVFPSRAPAVQMGKSTGEPVARNEALLWFLGAPAAIILGVSLAAGAGLVGGQAISVSNFTDTVEGAALRTNVSEQCAIGMIELHGQEMWDTAVAEQAAIVASGGAEVAVERTPEQFEAATLSALADAAPVGSGVAALFTLLALILVLARGISPSSTPTPLLIGGLGVVLAFMVDIAFIRPLTGPGATFSILAIPFGLATYGCYHGVIRLSKNELLRVVFPPLVLIVAVLGSILGGITNPTPAAALGASGAIMLAAYRKLGDNRRGARVIIWASFAVIVMILVGVNFDLRLGRASVTVADYIAYLVTQGAFHFSFFGLLFSCWVLLRTSVLGPVVRETAKVTSMVFTILIGSQVLNLTLISFGGEH
;
A
#
# COMPACT_ATOMS: atom_id res chain seq x y z
N VAL A 1 14.24 -0.99 -8.37
CA VAL A 1 14.32 0.26 -9.18
C VAL A 1 13.65 0.12 -10.56
N LEU A 2 14.12 -0.77 -11.44
CA LEU A 2 13.62 -0.88 -12.84
C LEU A 2 12.09 -1.00 -12.97
N MET A 3 11.45 -1.85 -12.15
CA MET A 3 9.98 -2.03 -12.21
C MET A 3 9.20 -0.80 -11.74
N PHE A 4 9.70 -0.05 -10.74
CA PHE A 4 9.12 1.22 -10.32
C PHE A 4 9.24 2.29 -11.40
N VAL A 5 10.42 2.41 -12.02
CA VAL A 5 10.64 3.34 -13.15
C VAL A 5 9.68 3.03 -14.30
N MET A 6 9.56 1.74 -14.65
CA MET A 6 8.67 1.28 -15.71
C MET A 6 7.20 1.56 -15.41
N MET A 7 6.77 1.39 -14.15
CA MET A 7 5.42 1.74 -13.70
C MET A 7 5.12 3.22 -13.93
N GLY A 8 5.99 4.10 -13.45
CA GLY A 8 5.83 5.55 -13.56
C GLY A 8 5.78 6.05 -15.00
N ILE A 9 6.76 5.64 -15.82
CA ILE A 9 6.83 6.06 -17.22
C ILE A 9 5.61 5.58 -18.02
N ARG A 10 5.07 4.39 -17.71
CA ARG A 10 3.82 3.93 -18.34
C ARG A 10 2.63 4.80 -17.98
N LEU A 11 2.47 5.12 -16.70
CA LEU A 11 1.37 5.97 -16.25
C LEU A 11 1.45 7.35 -16.88
N GLU A 12 2.65 7.94 -16.96
CA GLU A 12 2.90 9.21 -17.65
C GLU A 12 2.54 9.14 -19.14
N ARG A 13 3.09 8.14 -19.87
CA ARG A 13 2.89 7.98 -21.32
C ARG A 13 1.45 7.59 -21.71
N SER A 14 0.65 7.09 -20.76
CA SER A 14 -0.77 6.74 -20.97
C SER A 14 -1.74 7.93 -20.87
N LYS A 15 -1.21 9.17 -20.84
CA LYS A 15 -1.96 10.43 -20.71
C LYS A 15 -2.77 10.56 -19.41
N ILE A 16 -2.51 9.70 -18.41
CA ILE A 16 -3.16 9.79 -17.10
C ILE A 16 -2.83 11.13 -16.44
N ALA A 17 -1.58 11.59 -16.54
CA ALA A 17 -1.15 12.89 -16.02
C ALA A 17 -1.99 14.06 -16.56
N ASN A 18 -2.26 14.08 -17.87
CA ASN A 18 -3.05 15.12 -18.51
C ASN A 18 -4.52 15.08 -18.06
N ASP A 19 -5.11 13.88 -17.99
CA ASP A 19 -6.50 13.72 -17.56
C ASP A 19 -6.66 14.07 -16.07
N LEU A 20 -5.68 13.69 -15.23
CA LEU A 20 -5.64 14.08 -13.82
C LEU A 20 -5.58 15.59 -13.69
N LEU A 21 -4.68 16.25 -14.42
CA LEU A 21 -4.53 17.71 -14.38
C LEU A 21 -5.80 18.42 -14.82
N THR A 22 -6.38 18.03 -15.96
CA THR A 22 -7.62 18.63 -16.46
C THR A 22 -8.81 18.36 -15.56
N THR A 23 -8.85 17.21 -14.88
CA THR A 23 -9.93 16.89 -13.93
C THR A 23 -9.76 17.65 -12.62
N MET A 24 -8.55 17.73 -12.07
CA MET A 24 -8.27 18.51 -10.85
C MET A 24 -8.50 20.00 -11.10
N ALA A 25 -8.08 20.51 -12.25
CA ALA A 25 -8.32 21.88 -12.67
C ALA A 25 -9.81 22.23 -12.73
N ARG A 26 -10.70 21.26 -13.02
CA ARG A 26 -12.15 21.46 -12.98
C ARG A 26 -12.72 21.45 -11.57
N VAL A 27 -12.16 20.61 -10.69
CA VAL A 27 -12.58 20.50 -9.29
C VAL A 27 -12.16 21.74 -8.50
N PHE A 28 -10.90 22.15 -8.60
CA PHE A 28 -10.35 23.26 -7.82
C PHE A 28 -10.37 24.60 -8.55
N GLY A 29 -10.46 24.62 -9.89
CA GLY A 29 -10.44 25.84 -10.71
C GLY A 29 -11.36 26.98 -10.26
N PRO A 30 -12.61 26.73 -9.82
CA PRO A 30 -13.50 27.78 -9.34
C PRO A 30 -12.99 28.54 -8.11
N LEU A 31 -11.99 28.02 -7.40
CA LEU A 31 -11.37 28.67 -6.25
C LEU A 31 -10.16 29.51 -6.69
N PRO A 32 -9.89 30.66 -6.04
CA PRO A 32 -8.63 31.39 -6.22
C PRO A 32 -7.43 30.46 -5.96
N GLY A 33 -6.44 30.45 -6.86
CA GLY A 33 -5.31 29.53 -6.74
C GLY A 33 -5.61 28.06 -7.11
N GLY A 34 -6.82 27.76 -7.57
CA GLY A 34 -7.28 26.41 -7.88
C GLY A 34 -6.40 25.61 -8.83
N LEU A 35 -5.88 26.24 -9.89
CA LEU A 35 -4.95 25.57 -10.81
C LEU A 35 -3.61 25.23 -10.13
N ALA A 36 -3.09 26.10 -9.27
CA ALA A 36 -1.85 25.84 -8.54
C ALA A 36 -2.00 24.67 -7.56
N VAL A 37 -3.10 24.65 -6.79
CA VAL A 37 -3.45 23.50 -5.93
C VAL A 37 -3.60 22.22 -6.75
N SER A 38 -4.23 22.29 -7.94
CA SER A 38 -4.34 21.15 -8.86
C SER A 38 -2.97 20.61 -9.27
N VAL A 39 -2.02 21.50 -9.58
CA VAL A 39 -0.65 21.10 -9.95
C VAL A 39 0.07 20.41 -8.80
N VAL A 40 -0.06 20.91 -7.56
CA VAL A 40 0.53 20.25 -6.38
C VAL A 40 -0.06 18.87 -6.19
N PHE A 41 -1.39 18.73 -6.26
CA PHE A 41 -2.07 17.45 -6.07
C PHE A 41 -1.69 16.42 -7.15
N VAL A 42 -1.73 16.83 -8.42
CA VAL A 42 -1.35 15.97 -9.54
C VAL A 42 0.14 15.64 -9.48
N GLY A 43 0.97 16.61 -9.11
CA GLY A 43 2.41 16.42 -8.89
C GLY A 43 2.69 15.41 -7.78
N ALA A 44 2.01 15.50 -6.64
CA ALA A 44 2.13 14.55 -5.53
C ALA A 44 1.71 13.11 -5.93
N PHE A 45 0.64 13.00 -6.72
CA PHE A 45 0.14 11.72 -7.19
C PHE A 45 1.08 11.09 -8.24
N LEU A 46 1.57 11.89 -9.18
CA LEU A 46 2.55 11.44 -10.16
C LEU A 46 3.90 11.14 -9.52
N ALA A 47 4.30 11.92 -8.52
CA ALA A 47 5.50 11.71 -7.71
C ALA A 47 5.54 10.30 -7.11
N ALA A 48 4.44 9.85 -6.49
CA ALA A 48 4.31 8.49 -5.97
C ALA A 48 4.50 7.42 -7.06
N SER A 49 4.13 7.73 -8.30
CA SER A 49 4.21 6.77 -9.40
C SER A 49 5.55 6.76 -10.14
N THR A 50 6.21 7.90 -10.29
CA THR A 50 7.41 8.08 -11.11
C THR A 50 8.69 8.07 -10.29
N GLY A 51 8.69 8.65 -9.09
CA GLY A 51 9.87 8.76 -8.24
C GLY A 51 11.02 9.59 -8.84
N ILE A 52 10.77 10.38 -9.90
CA ILE A 52 11.79 11.14 -10.65
C ILE A 52 11.38 12.61 -10.77
N VAL A 53 12.17 13.49 -10.15
CA VAL A 53 11.91 14.94 -10.16
C VAL A 53 11.96 15.51 -11.57
N GLY A 54 13.03 15.25 -12.32
CA GLY A 54 13.23 15.85 -13.65
C GLY A 54 12.09 15.54 -14.62
N ALA A 55 11.65 14.28 -14.69
CA ALA A 55 10.53 13.87 -15.56
C ALA A 55 9.21 14.56 -15.16
N THR A 56 8.94 14.63 -13.85
CA THR A 56 7.70 15.24 -13.34
C THR A 56 7.68 16.75 -13.58
N VAL A 57 8.78 17.45 -13.31
CA VAL A 57 8.92 18.90 -13.56
C VAL A 57 8.80 19.21 -15.05
N VAL A 58 9.46 18.45 -15.92
CA VAL A 58 9.36 18.65 -17.39
C VAL A 58 7.94 18.40 -17.87
N THR A 59 7.32 17.31 -17.43
CA THR A 59 5.94 16.96 -17.83
C THR A 59 4.93 18.00 -17.35
N MET A 60 4.98 18.40 -16.07
CA MET A 60 4.11 19.45 -15.54
C MET A 60 4.45 20.81 -16.14
N GLY A 61 5.71 21.10 -16.44
CA GLY A 61 6.13 22.30 -17.15
C GLY A 61 5.51 22.39 -18.56
N LEU A 62 5.49 21.29 -19.31
CA LEU A 62 4.90 21.26 -20.64
C LEU A 62 3.36 21.26 -20.64
N LEU A 63 2.73 20.70 -19.61
CA LEU A 63 1.27 20.56 -19.53
C LEU A 63 0.58 21.70 -18.76
N ALA A 64 1.10 22.04 -17.57
CA ALA A 64 0.48 22.98 -16.64
C ALA A 64 0.91 24.43 -16.88
N LEU A 65 2.20 24.69 -17.13
CA LEU A 65 2.70 26.08 -17.26
C LEU A 65 1.97 26.87 -18.36
N PRO A 66 1.77 26.35 -19.60
CA PRO A 66 1.05 27.08 -20.63
C PRO A 66 -0.40 27.36 -20.23
N THR A 67 -1.02 26.43 -19.51
CA THR A 67 -2.40 26.54 -19.03
C THR A 67 -2.53 27.59 -17.93
N MET A 68 -1.58 27.66 -17.00
CA MET A 68 -1.55 28.67 -15.93
C MET A 68 -1.35 30.08 -16.51
N LEU A 69 -0.37 30.25 -17.41
CA LEU A 69 -0.08 31.54 -18.04
C LEU A 69 -1.24 32.05 -18.91
N ARG A 70 -1.92 31.17 -19.65
CA ARG A 70 -3.13 31.53 -20.42
C ARG A 70 -4.29 32.01 -19.55
N ASN A 71 -4.32 31.59 -18.28
CA ASN A 71 -5.32 32.01 -17.30
C ASN A 71 -4.80 33.13 -16.39
N ASN A 72 -3.80 33.90 -16.81
CA ASN A 72 -3.25 35.06 -16.10
C ASN A 72 -2.69 34.74 -14.70
N TYR A 73 -2.17 33.53 -14.48
CA TYR A 73 -1.35 33.27 -13.30
C TYR A 73 0.03 33.92 -13.43
N SER A 74 0.58 34.37 -12.31
CA SER A 74 1.93 34.94 -12.29
C SER A 74 2.99 33.88 -12.70
N PRO A 75 4.00 34.25 -13.51
CA PRO A 75 5.07 33.33 -13.89
C PRO A 75 5.85 32.77 -12.69
N GLU A 76 6.07 33.58 -11.66
CA GLU A 76 6.82 33.22 -10.45
C GLU A 76 6.07 32.15 -9.66
N LEU A 77 4.77 32.34 -9.43
CA LEU A 77 3.94 31.35 -8.75
C LEU A 77 3.84 30.07 -9.58
N SER A 78 3.61 30.19 -10.89
CA SER A 78 3.43 29.05 -11.78
C SER A 78 4.69 28.17 -11.84
N THR A 79 5.85 28.78 -12.05
CA THR A 79 7.14 28.06 -12.11
C THR A 79 7.54 27.51 -10.74
N GLY A 80 7.34 28.28 -9.66
CA GLY A 80 7.64 27.86 -8.30
C GLY A 80 6.80 26.65 -7.86
N VAL A 81 5.49 26.67 -8.13
CA VAL A 81 4.59 25.55 -7.79
C VAL A 81 4.93 24.29 -8.59
N ILE A 82 5.24 24.41 -9.88
CA ILE A 82 5.66 23.27 -10.71
C ILE A 82 6.98 22.67 -10.21
N ALA A 83 7.96 23.52 -9.89
CA ALA A 83 9.24 23.07 -9.35
C ALA A 83 9.06 22.37 -8.00
N ALA A 84 8.31 22.99 -7.07
CA ALA A 84 8.04 22.43 -5.74
C ALA A 84 7.28 21.10 -5.84
N ALA A 85 6.22 21.03 -6.64
CA ALA A 85 5.43 19.81 -6.83
C ALA A 85 6.29 18.65 -7.40
N GLY A 86 7.26 18.96 -8.25
CA GLY A 86 8.20 17.96 -8.77
C GLY A 86 9.13 17.36 -7.70
N THR A 87 9.52 18.13 -6.68
CA THR A 87 10.38 17.63 -5.58
C THR A 87 9.70 16.55 -4.74
N LEU A 88 8.36 16.53 -4.70
CA LEU A 88 7.59 15.53 -3.98
C LEU A 88 7.89 14.09 -4.44
N GLY A 89 8.37 13.91 -5.69
CA GLY A 89 8.80 12.61 -6.22
C GLY A 89 9.93 11.94 -5.42
N GLN A 90 10.71 12.72 -4.66
CA GLN A 90 11.79 12.17 -3.84
C GLN A 90 11.30 11.61 -2.50
N ILE A 91 10.19 12.15 -1.97
CA ILE A 91 9.74 11.83 -0.61
C ILE A 91 8.51 10.93 -0.58
N ILE A 92 7.60 11.04 -1.55
CA ILE A 92 6.35 10.28 -1.55
C ILE A 92 6.61 8.85 -2.07
N PRO A 93 6.38 7.80 -1.26
CA PRO A 93 6.58 6.43 -1.68
C PRO A 93 5.58 5.97 -2.77
N PRO A 94 5.97 5.03 -3.67
CA PRO A 94 7.32 4.47 -3.85
C PRO A 94 8.29 5.44 -4.56
N SER A 95 9.34 5.87 -3.85
CA SER A 95 10.36 6.78 -4.40
C SER A 95 11.66 6.04 -4.71
N ILE A 96 12.21 6.29 -5.90
CA ILE A 96 13.52 5.73 -6.30
C ILE A 96 14.62 6.22 -5.37
N VAL A 97 14.58 7.49 -4.97
CA VAL A 97 15.60 8.08 -4.08
C VAL A 97 15.61 7.37 -2.74
N ILE A 98 14.45 7.16 -2.12
CA ILE A 98 14.35 6.44 -0.84
C ILE A 98 14.74 4.97 -1.00
N VAL A 99 14.40 4.31 -2.13
CA VAL A 99 14.85 2.93 -2.38
C VAL A 99 16.37 2.84 -2.38
N LEU A 100 17.04 3.76 -3.08
CA LEU A 100 18.49 3.77 -3.18
C LEU A 100 19.16 4.14 -1.86
N LEU A 101 18.71 5.23 -1.24
CA LEU A 101 19.22 5.65 0.06
C LEU A 101 18.96 4.59 1.12
N GLY A 102 17.82 3.89 1.07
CA GLY A 102 17.49 2.85 2.02
C GLY A 102 18.35 1.61 1.89
N THR A 103 18.66 1.16 0.66
CA THR A 103 19.62 0.07 0.46
C THR A 103 21.01 0.48 0.96
N LEU A 104 21.50 1.67 0.60
CA LEU A 104 22.81 2.14 1.03
C LEU A 104 22.90 2.36 2.54
N ALA A 105 21.89 3.00 3.14
CA ALA A 105 21.83 3.24 4.56
C ALA A 105 21.69 1.93 5.35
N GLY A 106 20.96 0.95 4.83
CA GLY A 106 20.87 -0.39 5.41
C GLY A 106 22.22 -1.10 5.45
N ASP A 107 22.95 -1.11 4.33
CA ASP A 107 24.26 -1.74 4.25
C ASP A 107 25.29 -1.04 5.16
N LEU A 108 25.31 0.31 5.16
CA LEU A 108 26.20 1.11 6.01
C LEU A 108 25.85 0.94 7.49
N TYR A 109 24.57 0.92 7.84
CA TYR A 109 24.10 0.69 9.21
C TYR A 109 24.52 -0.69 9.70
N ALA A 110 24.25 -1.75 8.93
CA ALA A 110 24.63 -3.11 9.28
C ALA A 110 26.15 -3.23 9.49
N THR A 111 26.94 -2.70 8.55
CA THR A 111 28.41 -2.73 8.62
C THR A 111 28.95 -1.93 9.81
N GLY A 112 28.39 -0.74 10.07
CA GLY A 112 28.78 0.10 11.19
C GLY A 112 28.45 -0.53 12.55
N GLN A 113 27.29 -1.19 12.68
CA GLN A 113 26.94 -1.92 13.89
C GLN A 113 27.80 -3.16 14.09
N GLU A 114 28.18 -3.86 13.02
CA GLU A 114 29.11 -5.00 13.09
C GLU A 114 30.49 -4.55 13.60
N ALA A 115 31.02 -3.46 13.05
CA ALA A 115 32.28 -2.88 13.50
C ALA A 115 32.22 -2.43 14.98
N ARG A 116 31.10 -1.80 15.39
CA ARG A 116 30.86 -1.41 16.78
C ARG A 116 30.79 -2.62 17.71
N ALA A 117 30.11 -3.70 17.31
CA ALA A 117 30.00 -4.92 18.10
C ALA A 117 31.36 -5.59 18.31
N ILE A 118 32.18 -5.68 17.25
CA ILE A 118 33.55 -6.21 17.33
C ILE A 118 34.41 -5.35 18.26
N ALA A 119 34.30 -4.03 18.18
CA ALA A 119 35.02 -3.11 19.08
C ALA A 119 34.60 -3.28 20.55
N ALA A 120 33.33 -3.60 20.81
CA ALA A 120 32.81 -3.93 22.14
C ALA A 120 33.16 -5.36 22.60
N GLY A 121 33.91 -6.14 21.81
CA GLY A 121 34.30 -7.52 22.16
C GLY A 121 33.23 -8.58 21.88
N CYS A 122 32.14 -8.20 21.22
CA CYS A 122 31.09 -9.11 20.78
C CYS A 122 31.41 -9.72 19.40
N ARG A 123 30.82 -10.89 19.11
CA ARG A 123 31.07 -11.62 17.85
C ARG A 123 30.40 -10.99 16.64
N ASP A 124 29.18 -10.47 16.82
CA ASP A 124 28.32 -9.97 15.75
C ASP A 124 27.34 -8.91 16.29
N ALA A 125 26.81 -8.08 15.39
CA ALA A 125 25.89 -7.00 15.73
C ALA A 125 24.57 -7.51 16.33
N LEU A 126 24.07 -8.67 15.90
CA LEU A 126 22.84 -9.25 16.45
C LEU A 126 23.00 -9.58 17.93
N THR A 127 24.15 -10.13 18.31
CA THR A 127 24.46 -10.43 19.71
C THR A 127 24.59 -9.15 20.54
N PHE A 128 25.22 -8.12 20.01
CA PHE A 128 25.41 -6.84 20.72
C PHE A 128 24.12 -6.02 20.87
N LEU A 129 23.29 -5.96 19.82
CA LEU A 129 22.06 -5.16 19.79
C LEU A 129 20.83 -5.91 20.34
N GLY A 130 20.83 -7.24 20.34
CA GLY A 130 19.65 -8.07 20.63
C GLY A 130 18.66 -8.19 19.47
N GLU A 131 18.76 -7.31 18.47
CA GLU A 131 17.94 -7.31 17.26
C GLU A 131 18.78 -7.27 15.97
N PRO A 132 18.26 -7.75 14.83
CA PRO A 132 18.97 -7.68 13.57
C PRO A 132 19.30 -6.24 13.18
N ALA A 133 20.58 -5.94 12.92
CA ALA A 133 21.06 -4.62 12.51
C ALA A 133 20.69 -4.27 11.06
N VAL A 134 19.40 -4.31 10.71
CA VAL A 134 18.90 -4.13 9.35
C VAL A 134 17.94 -2.95 9.26
N LEU A 135 18.28 -1.96 8.44
CA LEU A 135 17.35 -0.90 8.07
C LEU A 135 16.68 -1.25 6.74
N SER A 136 15.39 -1.60 6.80
CA SER A 136 14.66 -1.98 5.60
C SER A 136 14.17 -0.75 4.81
N VAL A 137 14.11 -0.88 3.48
CA VAL A 137 13.48 0.14 2.60
C VAL A 137 12.00 0.35 2.96
N GLY A 138 11.31 -0.71 3.42
CA GLY A 138 9.92 -0.62 3.86
C GLY A 138 9.74 0.30 5.06
N THR A 139 10.64 0.22 6.04
CA THR A 139 10.66 1.10 7.23
C THR A 139 10.83 2.55 6.81
N LEU A 140 11.73 2.83 5.87
CA LEU A 140 11.92 4.18 5.34
C LEU A 140 10.72 4.69 4.53
N PHE A 141 10.02 3.81 3.82
CA PHE A 141 8.75 4.16 3.18
C PHE A 141 7.67 4.52 4.19
N GLN A 142 7.53 3.76 5.28
CA GLN A 142 6.60 4.08 6.37
C GLN A 142 6.93 5.44 6.99
N ALA A 143 8.23 5.67 7.29
CA ALA A 143 8.70 6.92 7.87
C ALA A 143 8.51 8.13 6.95
N ALA A 144 8.66 7.97 5.63
CA ALA A 144 8.54 9.07 4.66
C ALA A 144 7.10 9.39 4.26
N LEU A 145 6.15 8.47 4.46
CA LEU A 145 4.77 8.63 4.00
C LEU A 145 4.09 9.87 4.61
N LEU A 146 4.14 10.00 5.94
CA LEU A 146 3.50 11.12 6.64
C LEU A 146 4.16 12.47 6.30
N PRO A 147 5.50 12.63 6.39
CA PRO A 147 6.18 13.84 5.93
C PRO A 147 5.89 14.19 4.46
N GLY A 148 5.83 13.20 3.57
CA GLY A 148 5.56 13.43 2.15
C GLY A 148 4.16 13.98 1.88
N ILE A 149 3.13 13.38 2.50
CA ILE A 149 1.75 13.87 2.41
C ILE A 149 1.62 15.25 3.07
N PHE A 150 2.25 15.42 4.23
CA PHE A 150 2.24 16.70 4.95
C PHE A 150 2.91 17.81 4.15
N LEU A 151 4.03 17.55 3.50
CA LEU A 151 4.71 18.52 2.64
C LEU A 151 3.86 18.90 1.41
N ALA A 152 3.20 17.93 0.78
CA ALA A 152 2.25 18.20 -0.30
C ALA A 152 1.09 19.08 0.17
N PHE A 153 0.58 18.84 1.40
CA PHE A 153 -0.42 19.70 2.02
C PHE A 153 0.11 21.11 2.27
N LEU A 154 1.32 21.27 2.82
CA LEU A 154 1.93 22.58 3.04
C LEU A 154 2.11 23.37 1.73
N TYR A 155 2.53 22.71 0.65
CA TYR A 155 2.64 23.34 -0.67
C TYR A 155 1.29 23.80 -1.21
N ALA A 156 0.25 22.96 -1.09
CA ALA A 156 -1.10 23.32 -1.50
C ALA A 156 -1.67 24.46 -0.64
N ALA A 157 -1.47 24.40 0.67
CA ALA A 157 -1.90 25.44 1.62
C ALA A 157 -1.20 26.76 1.36
N TYR A 158 0.11 26.75 1.06
CA TYR A 158 0.86 27.94 0.66
C TYR A 158 0.32 28.54 -0.63
N ALA A 159 0.11 27.73 -1.68
CA ALA A 159 -0.41 28.20 -2.96
C ALA A 159 -1.83 28.80 -2.82
N PHE A 160 -2.68 28.16 -2.01
CA PHE A 160 -4.02 28.64 -1.72
C PHE A 160 -4.02 29.92 -0.89
N GLY A 161 -3.23 29.97 0.20
CA GLY A 161 -3.07 31.14 1.05
C GLY A 161 -2.52 32.34 0.27
N TYR A 162 -1.51 32.13 -0.56
CA TYR A 162 -0.97 33.16 -1.45
C TYR A 162 -2.03 33.69 -2.41
N ALA A 163 -2.87 32.83 -2.98
CA ALA A 163 -3.95 33.24 -3.87
C ALA A 163 -5.08 34.00 -3.17
N MET A 164 -5.37 33.70 -1.91
CA MET A 164 -6.33 34.46 -1.10
C MET A 164 -5.82 35.88 -0.79
N VAL A 165 -4.53 36.02 -0.51
CA VAL A 165 -3.91 37.34 -0.24
C VAL A 165 -3.70 38.14 -1.54
N PHE A 166 -3.36 37.47 -2.64
CA PHE A 166 -3.12 38.10 -3.95
C PHE A 166 -3.99 37.50 -5.07
N PRO A 167 -5.32 37.75 -5.08
CA PRO A 167 -6.24 37.15 -6.06
C PRO A 167 -5.91 37.49 -7.52
N SER A 168 -5.32 38.66 -7.76
CA SER A 168 -4.92 39.11 -9.11
C SER A 168 -3.76 38.30 -9.69
N ARG A 169 -2.95 37.64 -8.85
CA ARG A 169 -1.80 36.82 -9.28
C ARG A 169 -2.15 35.35 -9.52
N ALA A 170 -3.31 34.92 -9.04
CA ALA A 170 -3.78 33.54 -9.14
C ALA A 170 -5.33 33.49 -9.23
N PRO A 171 -5.91 34.03 -10.33
CA PRO A 171 -7.35 34.18 -10.45
C PRO A 171 -8.07 32.83 -10.53
N ALA A 172 -9.34 32.80 -10.12
CA ALA A 172 -10.20 31.63 -10.29
C ALA A 172 -10.49 31.37 -11.78
N VAL A 173 -10.47 30.10 -12.17
CA VAL A 173 -10.64 29.66 -13.56
C VAL A 173 -11.86 28.75 -13.68
N GLN A 174 -12.83 29.14 -14.49
CA GLN A 174 -13.97 28.28 -14.81
C GLN A 174 -13.61 27.32 -15.95
N MET A 175 -13.10 26.15 -15.61
CA MET A 175 -12.85 25.07 -16.56
C MET A 175 -14.15 24.28 -16.82
N GLY A 176 -15.03 24.77 -17.69
CA GLY A 176 -16.24 24.03 -18.12
C GLY A 176 -17.24 23.65 -17.01
N LYS A 177 -18.32 22.97 -17.40
CA LYS A 177 -19.32 22.45 -16.44
C LYS A 177 -18.84 21.11 -15.85
N SER A 178 -18.88 20.98 -14.53
CA SER A 178 -18.73 19.68 -13.85
C SER A 178 -19.85 18.75 -14.31
N THR A 179 -19.51 17.51 -14.66
CA THR A 179 -20.45 16.48 -15.14
C THR A 179 -21.18 15.76 -14.01
N GLY A 180 -20.89 16.10 -12.76
CA GLY A 180 -21.50 15.49 -11.57
C GLY A 180 -22.88 16.05 -11.24
N GLU A 181 -23.73 15.21 -10.63
CA GLU A 181 -24.99 15.65 -10.02
C GLU A 181 -24.68 16.68 -8.91
N PRO A 182 -25.44 17.78 -8.80
CA PRO A 182 -25.26 18.74 -7.71
C PRO A 182 -25.65 18.08 -6.38
N VAL A 183 -24.70 18.04 -5.44
CA VAL A 183 -24.89 17.48 -4.08
C VAL A 183 -24.96 18.64 -3.09
N ALA A 184 -25.95 18.63 -2.19
CA ALA A 184 -26.03 19.64 -1.13
C ALA A 184 -24.82 19.54 -0.19
N ARG A 185 -24.34 20.66 0.36
CA ARG A 185 -23.14 20.66 1.25
C ARG A 185 -23.26 19.67 2.42
N ASN A 186 -24.42 19.60 3.06
CA ASN A 186 -24.66 18.69 4.17
C ASN A 186 -24.65 17.22 3.72
N GLU A 187 -25.21 16.91 2.54
CA GLU A 187 -25.15 15.57 1.97
C GLU A 187 -23.73 15.18 1.56
N ALA A 188 -22.97 16.12 0.99
CA ALA A 188 -21.58 15.88 0.64
C ALA A 188 -20.73 15.59 1.89
N LEU A 189 -20.90 16.38 2.96
CA LEU A 189 -20.23 16.15 4.23
C LEU A 189 -20.62 14.80 4.83
N LEU A 190 -21.90 14.46 4.82
CA LEU A 190 -22.40 13.19 5.34
C LEU A 190 -21.83 11.99 4.58
N TRP A 191 -21.91 11.98 3.24
CA TRP A 191 -21.60 10.78 2.45
C TRP A 191 -20.11 10.64 2.09
N PHE A 192 -19.35 11.74 1.97
CA PHE A 192 -17.92 11.67 1.63
C PHE A 192 -17.00 11.69 2.84
N LEU A 193 -17.45 12.19 4.00
CA LEU A 193 -16.62 12.28 5.21
C LEU A 193 -17.27 11.60 6.41
N GLY A 194 -18.48 12.02 6.79
CA GLY A 194 -19.16 11.56 8.01
C GLY A 194 -19.38 10.06 8.06
N ALA A 195 -20.04 9.49 7.05
CA ALA A 195 -20.37 8.07 6.99
C ALA A 195 -19.13 7.17 6.79
N PRO A 196 -18.16 7.48 5.90
CA PRO A 196 -16.91 6.74 5.83
C PRO A 196 -16.13 6.77 7.15
N ALA A 197 -16.00 7.94 7.79
CA ALA A 197 -15.32 8.08 9.07
C ALA A 197 -16.05 7.30 10.18
N ALA A 198 -17.37 7.37 10.23
CA ALA A 198 -18.17 6.63 11.20
C ALA A 198 -18.03 5.11 11.05
N ILE A 199 -18.00 4.59 9.82
CA ILE A 199 -17.76 3.17 9.56
C ILE A 199 -16.36 2.75 10.04
N ILE A 200 -15.33 3.50 9.64
CA ILE A 200 -13.95 3.20 10.02
C ILE A 200 -13.78 3.29 11.55
N LEU A 201 -14.23 4.37 12.17
CA LEU A 201 -14.18 4.56 13.62
C LEU A 201 -14.96 3.47 14.35
N GLY A 202 -16.15 3.09 13.86
CA GLY A 202 -16.95 2.03 14.46
C GLY A 202 -16.22 0.69 14.48
N VAL A 203 -15.59 0.32 13.37
CA VAL A 203 -14.80 -0.93 13.26
C VAL A 203 -13.51 -0.84 14.08
N SER A 204 -12.83 0.31 14.10
CA SER A 204 -11.63 0.52 14.92
C SER A 204 -11.93 0.48 16.41
N LEU A 205 -13.05 1.07 16.87
CA LEU A 205 -13.50 0.99 18.25
C LEU A 205 -13.91 -0.45 18.62
N ALA A 206 -14.59 -1.15 17.71
CA ALA A 206 -14.92 -2.56 17.90
C ALA A 206 -13.65 -3.44 18.00
N ALA A 207 -12.62 -3.17 17.19
CA ALA A 207 -11.33 -3.84 17.29
C ALA A 207 -10.61 -3.52 18.62
N GLY A 208 -10.58 -2.25 19.02
CA GLY A 208 -9.99 -1.83 20.30
C GLY A 208 -10.73 -2.38 21.53
N ALA A 209 -12.02 -2.69 21.41
CA ALA A 209 -12.83 -3.34 22.43
C ALA A 209 -12.77 -4.87 22.41
N GLY A 210 -11.94 -5.48 21.54
CA GLY A 210 -11.84 -6.93 21.39
C GLY A 210 -13.02 -7.60 20.69
N LEU A 211 -13.96 -6.82 20.12
CA LEU A 211 -15.10 -7.36 19.36
C LEU A 211 -14.69 -7.84 17.96
N VAL A 212 -13.66 -7.21 17.37
CA VAL A 212 -13.09 -7.58 16.07
C VAL A 212 -11.66 -8.04 16.27
N GLY A 213 -11.34 -9.26 15.84
CA GLY A 213 -10.01 -9.85 16.06
C GLY A 213 -9.82 -11.19 15.35
N GLY A 214 -8.78 -11.91 15.72
CA GLY A 214 -8.57 -13.27 15.21
C GLY A 214 -9.66 -14.21 15.72
N GLN A 215 -10.41 -14.82 14.81
CA GLN A 215 -11.38 -15.89 15.12
C GLN A 215 -10.80 -17.28 14.89
N ALA A 216 -9.84 -17.43 13.97
CA ALA A 216 -9.30 -18.72 13.60
C ALA A 216 -8.28 -19.19 14.64
N ILE A 217 -8.48 -20.41 15.15
CA ILE A 217 -7.50 -21.08 16.02
C ILE A 217 -6.48 -21.75 15.10
N SER A 218 -5.29 -21.16 14.98
CA SER A 218 -4.12 -21.86 14.44
C SER A 218 -3.19 -22.22 15.59
N VAL A 219 -3.53 -23.27 16.33
CA VAL A 219 -2.60 -23.85 17.31
C VAL A 219 -1.64 -24.73 16.54
N SER A 220 -0.37 -24.32 16.50
CA SER A 220 0.71 -25.14 15.94
C SER A 220 0.82 -26.46 16.70
N ASN A 221 1.13 -27.55 16.01
CA ASN A 221 1.47 -28.82 16.66
C ASN A 221 2.76 -28.72 17.48
N PHE A 222 3.54 -27.67 17.27
CA PHE A 222 4.74 -27.39 18.03
C PHE A 222 4.48 -26.26 19.02
N THR A 223 5.08 -26.32 20.20
CA THR A 223 5.08 -25.22 21.16
C THR A 223 5.58 -23.96 20.47
N ASP A 224 5.01 -22.81 20.84
CA ASP A 224 5.58 -21.55 20.40
C ASP A 224 7.02 -21.52 20.90
N THR A 225 7.97 -21.27 19.99
CA THR A 225 9.37 -21.08 20.37
C THR A 225 9.37 -20.03 21.47
N VAL A 226 9.74 -20.42 22.69
CA VAL A 226 9.92 -19.46 23.77
C VAL A 226 10.91 -18.44 23.24
N GLU A 227 10.51 -17.17 23.17
CA GLU A 227 11.42 -16.08 22.80
C GLU A 227 12.68 -16.27 23.64
N GLY A 228 13.83 -16.32 22.97
CA GLY A 228 15.11 -16.32 23.70
C GLY A 228 15.15 -15.12 24.63
N ALA A 229 15.97 -15.18 25.68
CA ALA A 229 16.16 -14.05 26.57
C ALA A 229 16.38 -12.75 25.77
N ALA A 230 15.87 -11.64 26.30
CA ALA A 230 15.88 -10.33 25.63
C ALA A 230 17.28 -9.94 25.09
N LEU A 231 18.33 -10.43 25.75
CA LEU A 231 19.71 -10.36 25.30
C LEU A 231 20.39 -11.72 25.40
N ARG A 232 21.35 -11.97 24.50
CA ARG A 232 22.22 -13.15 24.59
C ARG A 232 23.21 -12.96 25.74
N THR A 233 23.11 -13.81 26.76
CA THR A 233 23.97 -13.74 27.95
C THR A 233 25.17 -14.69 27.92
N ASN A 234 25.20 -15.64 26.97
CA ASN A 234 26.36 -16.50 26.72
C ASN A 234 27.37 -15.80 25.80
N VAL A 235 28.06 -14.79 26.34
CA VAL A 235 29.03 -13.95 25.63
C VAL A 235 30.32 -13.80 26.44
N SER A 236 31.38 -13.28 25.82
CA SER A 236 32.63 -12.96 26.53
C SER A 236 32.39 -11.88 27.59
N GLU A 237 33.22 -11.86 28.63
CA GLU A 237 33.14 -10.84 29.70
C GLU A 237 33.21 -9.41 29.14
N GLN A 238 34.07 -9.20 28.14
CA GLN A 238 34.18 -7.92 27.44
C GLN A 238 32.90 -7.53 26.71
N CYS A 239 32.27 -8.47 26.00
CA CYS A 239 30.99 -8.24 25.33
C CYS A 239 29.87 -7.96 26.34
N ALA A 240 29.84 -8.68 27.47
CA ALA A 240 28.87 -8.44 28.54
C ALA A 240 28.95 -7.00 29.07
N ILE A 241 30.16 -6.49 29.32
CA ILE A 241 30.37 -5.09 29.75
C ILE A 241 29.83 -4.12 28.68
N GLY A 242 30.17 -4.35 27.41
CA GLY A 242 29.69 -3.49 26.31
C GLY A 242 28.16 -3.53 26.14
N MET A 243 27.54 -4.69 26.35
CA MET A 243 26.09 -4.85 26.29
C MET A 243 25.39 -4.18 27.49
N ILE A 244 25.96 -4.28 28.69
CA ILE A 244 25.48 -3.58 29.89
C ILE A 244 25.56 -2.06 29.69
N GLU A 245 26.63 -1.55 29.08
CA GLU A 245 26.78 -0.14 28.78
C GLU A 245 25.71 0.35 27.77
N LEU A 246 25.37 -0.48 26.79
CA LEU A 246 24.38 -0.13 25.77
C LEU A 246 22.93 -0.22 26.27
N HIS A 247 22.55 -1.31 26.93
CA HIS A 247 21.16 -1.64 27.28
C HIS A 247 20.80 -1.34 28.74
N GLY A 248 21.81 -1.10 29.58
CA GLY A 248 21.66 -0.90 31.02
C GLY A 248 21.71 -2.20 31.82
N GLN A 249 22.12 -2.08 33.08
CA GLN A 249 22.26 -3.21 34.00
C GLN A 249 20.93 -3.94 34.26
N GLU A 250 19.82 -3.21 34.35
CA GLU A 250 18.49 -3.77 34.61
C GLU A 250 18.03 -4.73 33.50
N MET A 251 18.24 -4.35 32.23
CA MET A 251 17.93 -5.21 31.08
C MET A 251 18.85 -6.44 31.03
N TRP A 252 20.12 -6.27 31.37
CA TRP A 252 21.07 -7.38 31.45
C TRP A 252 20.67 -8.40 32.53
N ASP A 253 20.36 -7.92 33.74
CA ASP A 253 19.95 -8.79 34.85
C ASP A 253 18.65 -9.52 34.53
N THR A 254 17.71 -8.83 33.86
CA THR A 254 16.46 -9.43 33.35
C THR A 254 16.76 -10.54 32.35
N ALA A 255 17.61 -10.29 31.35
CA ALA A 255 17.99 -11.30 30.36
C ALA A 255 18.75 -12.49 30.98
N VAL A 256 19.55 -12.26 32.02
CA VAL A 256 20.22 -13.34 32.78
C VAL A 256 19.19 -14.19 33.54
N ALA A 257 18.20 -13.56 34.17
CA ALA A 257 17.13 -14.27 34.86
C ALA A 257 16.25 -15.07 33.88
N GLU A 258 15.91 -14.49 32.73
CA GLU A 258 15.19 -15.17 31.64
C GLU A 258 16.00 -16.36 31.12
N GLN A 259 17.29 -16.17 30.81
CA GLN A 259 18.15 -17.25 30.34
C GLN A 259 18.29 -18.36 31.40
N ALA A 260 18.39 -18.01 32.69
CA ALA A 260 18.44 -18.97 33.78
C ALA A 260 17.13 -19.76 33.90
N ALA A 261 15.97 -19.11 33.74
CA ALA A 261 14.67 -19.76 33.70
C ALA A 261 14.56 -20.71 32.49
N ILE A 262 15.00 -20.26 31.31
CA ILE A 262 15.04 -21.05 30.07
C ILE A 262 15.95 -22.27 30.22
N VAL A 263 17.14 -22.12 30.82
CA VAL A 263 18.05 -23.25 31.07
C VAL A 263 17.46 -24.21 32.12
N ALA A 264 16.83 -23.69 33.16
CA ALA A 264 16.15 -24.49 34.19
C ALA A 264 14.97 -25.30 33.63
N SER A 265 14.30 -24.80 32.57
CA SER A 265 13.27 -25.54 31.84
C SER A 265 13.81 -26.52 30.80
N GLY A 266 15.13 -26.64 30.61
CA GLY A 266 15.76 -27.57 29.65
C GLY A 266 16.38 -26.93 28.40
N GLY A 267 16.56 -25.61 28.38
CA GLY A 267 17.08 -24.83 27.26
C GLY A 267 15.99 -24.03 26.54
N ALA A 268 16.38 -23.20 25.57
CA ALA A 268 15.40 -22.58 24.67
C ALA A 268 14.75 -23.72 23.90
N GLU A 269 13.57 -24.13 24.34
CA GLU A 269 12.89 -25.29 23.78
C GLU A 269 12.76 -25.06 22.27
N VAL A 270 13.54 -25.82 21.50
CA VAL A 270 13.27 -26.05 20.09
C VAL A 270 11.82 -26.45 20.04
N ALA A 271 10.97 -25.67 19.35
CA ALA A 271 9.53 -25.89 19.25
C ALA A 271 9.22 -27.41 19.30
N VAL A 272 8.81 -27.90 20.47
CA VAL A 272 8.65 -29.32 20.73
C VAL A 272 7.23 -29.66 20.32
N GLU A 273 7.02 -30.83 19.74
CA GLU A 273 5.66 -31.27 19.42
C GLU A 273 4.83 -31.29 20.72
N ARG A 274 3.77 -30.46 20.76
CA ARG A 274 2.87 -30.32 21.90
C ARG A 274 2.31 -31.70 22.23
N THR A 275 2.37 -32.08 23.50
CA THR A 275 1.63 -33.26 23.97
C THR A 275 0.12 -33.05 23.73
N PRO A 276 -0.67 -34.13 23.58
CA PRO A 276 -2.12 -34.00 23.37
C PRO A 276 -2.82 -33.10 24.40
N GLU A 277 -2.38 -33.16 25.65
CA GLU A 277 -2.89 -32.35 26.77
C GLU A 277 -2.51 -30.86 26.65
N GLN A 278 -1.27 -30.55 26.25
CA GLN A 278 -0.83 -29.18 25.99
C GLN A 278 -1.49 -28.57 24.75
N PHE A 279 -1.73 -29.38 23.72
CA PHE A 279 -2.46 -28.96 22.53
C PHE A 279 -3.91 -28.63 22.88
N GLU A 280 -4.56 -29.44 23.70
CA GLU A 280 -5.92 -29.21 24.19
C GLU A 280 -6.00 -27.94 25.06
N ALA A 281 -5.06 -27.74 25.99
CA ALA A 281 -5.00 -26.54 26.81
C ALA A 281 -4.76 -25.25 25.99
N ALA A 282 -3.84 -25.29 25.01
CA ALA A 282 -3.59 -24.16 24.11
C ALA A 282 -4.81 -23.87 23.22
N THR A 283 -5.52 -24.90 22.77
CA THR A 283 -6.76 -24.78 22.01
C THR A 283 -7.88 -24.16 22.84
N LEU A 284 -8.00 -24.54 24.12
CA LEU A 284 -8.98 -23.98 25.06
C LEU A 284 -8.69 -22.50 25.39
N SER A 285 -7.42 -22.12 25.56
CA SER A 285 -7.03 -20.71 25.72
C SER A 285 -7.35 -19.89 24.47
N ALA A 286 -6.98 -20.40 23.29
CA ALA A 286 -7.26 -19.73 22.02
C ALA A 286 -8.78 -19.62 21.73
N LEU A 287 -9.60 -20.56 22.23
CA LEU A 287 -11.05 -20.49 22.20
C LEU A 287 -11.61 -19.37 23.08
N ALA A 288 -11.01 -19.13 24.24
CA ALA A 288 -11.45 -18.11 25.20
C ALA A 288 -11.12 -16.68 24.74
N ASP A 289 -9.99 -16.52 24.03
CA ASP A 289 -9.51 -15.21 23.52
C ASP A 289 -10.04 -14.87 22.12
N ALA A 290 -10.82 -15.76 21.49
CA ALA A 290 -11.33 -15.54 20.14
C ALA A 290 -12.36 -14.41 20.09
N ALA A 291 -12.13 -13.45 19.19
CA ALA A 291 -13.03 -12.32 19.02
C ALA A 291 -14.39 -12.74 18.42
N PRO A 292 -15.50 -12.06 18.77
CA PRO A 292 -16.81 -12.31 18.18
C PRO A 292 -16.90 -12.14 16.66
N VAL A 293 -16.11 -11.22 16.08
CA VAL A 293 -16.07 -10.94 14.64
C VAL A 293 -14.65 -11.16 14.11
N GLY A 294 -14.56 -11.85 12.98
CA GLY A 294 -13.29 -12.18 12.34
C GLY A 294 -12.66 -10.96 11.68
N SER A 295 -11.36 -10.76 11.87
CA SER A 295 -10.62 -9.66 11.26
C SER A 295 -10.75 -9.62 9.73
N GLY A 296 -10.75 -10.79 9.08
CA GLY A 296 -10.96 -10.92 7.63
C GLY A 296 -12.38 -10.52 7.20
N VAL A 297 -13.40 -10.94 7.94
CA VAL A 297 -14.81 -10.60 7.68
C VAL A 297 -15.01 -9.10 7.89
N ALA A 298 -14.54 -8.56 9.01
CA ALA A 298 -14.60 -7.13 9.31
C ALA A 298 -13.92 -6.30 8.22
N ALA A 299 -12.69 -6.64 7.83
CA ALA A 299 -11.98 -5.91 6.78
C ALA A 299 -12.73 -5.92 5.44
N LEU A 300 -13.21 -7.09 5.00
CA LEU A 300 -13.92 -7.24 3.72
C LEU A 300 -15.23 -6.47 3.70
N PHE A 301 -16.10 -6.68 4.69
CA PHE A 301 -17.43 -6.05 4.71
C PHE A 301 -17.37 -4.56 5.03
N THR A 302 -16.33 -4.09 5.71
CA THR A 302 -16.03 -2.65 5.84
C THR A 302 -15.71 -2.03 4.49
N LEU A 303 -14.85 -2.66 3.69
CA LEU A 303 -14.53 -2.17 2.34
C LEU A 303 -15.78 -2.11 1.45
N LEU A 304 -16.62 -3.15 1.49
CA LEU A 304 -17.90 -3.18 0.76
C LEU A 304 -18.84 -2.07 1.24
N ALA A 305 -18.94 -1.83 2.56
CA ALA A 305 -19.74 -0.74 3.12
C ALA A 305 -19.28 0.64 2.63
N LEU A 306 -17.97 0.89 2.60
CA LEU A 306 -17.40 2.14 2.09
C LEU A 306 -17.75 2.37 0.63
N ILE A 307 -17.71 1.33 -0.21
CA ILE A 307 -18.13 1.42 -1.63
C ILE A 307 -19.61 1.84 -1.73
N LEU A 308 -20.49 1.25 -0.92
CA LEU A 308 -21.92 1.55 -0.94
C LEU A 308 -22.21 3.00 -0.52
N VAL A 309 -21.55 3.46 0.55
CA VAL A 309 -21.68 4.83 1.09
C VAL A 309 -21.17 5.87 0.08
N LEU A 310 -19.99 5.65 -0.49
CA LEU A 310 -19.44 6.57 -1.51
C LEU A 310 -20.30 6.58 -2.78
N ALA A 311 -20.84 5.43 -3.19
CA ALA A 311 -21.75 5.34 -4.33
C ALA A 311 -23.06 6.11 -4.10
N ARG A 312 -23.56 6.14 -2.86
CA ARG A 312 -24.73 6.94 -2.48
C ARG A 312 -24.45 8.44 -2.61
N GLY A 313 -23.26 8.89 -2.17
CA GLY A 313 -22.86 10.29 -2.24
C GLY A 313 -22.69 10.85 -3.66
N ILE A 314 -22.35 10.00 -4.63
CA ILE A 314 -22.10 10.43 -6.01
C ILE A 314 -23.36 10.59 -6.85
N SER A 315 -24.35 9.73 -6.64
CA SER A 315 -25.63 9.80 -7.36
C SER A 315 -26.77 9.72 -6.34
N PRO A 316 -26.99 10.81 -5.57
CA PRO A 316 -28.04 10.87 -4.56
C PRO A 316 -29.45 10.82 -5.18
N SER A 317 -29.60 11.15 -6.46
CA SER A 317 -30.90 11.07 -7.16
C SER A 317 -31.29 9.64 -7.59
N SER A 318 -30.31 8.73 -7.71
CA SER A 318 -30.56 7.34 -8.09
C SER A 318 -31.33 6.58 -7.00
N THR A 319 -32.13 5.59 -7.40
CA THR A 319 -32.86 4.71 -6.48
C THR A 319 -31.93 4.06 -5.45
N PRO A 320 -32.18 4.20 -4.14
CA PRO A 320 -31.28 3.69 -3.11
C PRO A 320 -31.37 2.17 -2.93
N THR A 321 -32.42 1.54 -3.47
CA THR A 321 -32.77 0.12 -3.26
C THR A 321 -31.59 -0.83 -3.45
N PRO A 322 -30.81 -0.78 -4.55
CA PRO A 322 -29.67 -1.68 -4.72
C PRO A 322 -28.58 -1.48 -3.66
N LEU A 323 -28.35 -0.25 -3.20
CA LEU A 323 -27.36 0.03 -2.15
C LEU A 323 -27.84 -0.41 -0.78
N LEU A 324 -29.15 -0.26 -0.51
CA LEU A 324 -29.76 -0.73 0.74
C LEU A 324 -29.73 -2.25 0.84
N ILE A 325 -29.96 -2.97 -0.27
CA ILE A 325 -29.79 -4.43 -0.33
C ILE A 325 -28.33 -4.79 -0.01
N GLY A 326 -27.36 -4.05 -0.56
CA GLY A 326 -25.95 -4.22 -0.23
C GLY A 326 -25.64 -3.96 1.24
N GLY A 327 -26.19 -2.89 1.80
CA GLY A 327 -26.00 -2.50 3.20
C GLY A 327 -26.61 -3.52 4.15
N LEU A 328 -27.77 -4.09 3.79
CA LEU A 328 -28.38 -5.21 4.50
C LEU A 328 -27.49 -6.45 4.45
N GLY A 329 -26.84 -6.72 3.31
CA GLY A 329 -25.81 -7.75 3.20
C GLY A 329 -24.63 -7.55 4.16
N VAL A 330 -24.14 -6.32 4.30
CA VAL A 330 -23.08 -5.97 5.26
C VAL A 330 -23.52 -6.20 6.71
N VAL A 331 -24.69 -5.69 7.10
CA VAL A 331 -25.20 -5.87 8.46
C VAL A 331 -25.44 -7.36 8.76
N LEU A 332 -26.03 -8.08 7.80
CA LEU A 332 -26.26 -9.51 7.93
C LEU A 332 -24.94 -10.27 8.06
N ALA A 333 -23.86 -9.84 7.38
CA ALA A 333 -22.56 -10.50 7.50
C ALA A 333 -22.01 -10.41 8.91
N PHE A 334 -22.03 -9.23 9.53
CA PHE A 334 -21.59 -9.07 10.93
C PHE A 334 -22.49 -9.84 11.90
N MET A 335 -23.81 -9.84 11.69
CA MET A 335 -24.73 -10.61 12.54
C MET A 335 -24.51 -12.12 12.42
N VAL A 336 -24.32 -12.61 11.19
CA VAL A 336 -24.08 -14.03 10.92
C VAL A 336 -22.73 -14.47 11.44
N ASP A 337 -21.71 -13.61 11.34
CA ASP A 337 -20.38 -13.86 11.91
C ASP A 337 -20.47 -14.07 13.42
N ILE A 338 -21.10 -13.14 14.13
CA ILE A 338 -21.31 -13.22 15.60
C ILE A 338 -22.12 -14.45 16.00
N ALA A 339 -23.14 -14.82 15.22
CA ALA A 339 -24.09 -15.86 15.62
C ALA A 339 -23.64 -17.29 15.24
N PHE A 340 -22.97 -17.46 14.10
CA PHE A 340 -22.76 -18.78 13.48
C PHE A 340 -21.30 -19.11 13.19
N ILE A 341 -20.41 -18.13 13.12
CA ILE A 341 -18.98 -18.39 12.93
C ILE A 341 -18.36 -18.54 14.31
N ARG A 342 -17.82 -19.73 14.56
CA ARG A 342 -17.10 -20.06 15.78
C ARG A 342 -15.64 -20.33 15.44
N PRO A 343 -14.75 -20.34 16.43
CA PRO A 343 -13.33 -20.55 16.18
C PRO A 343 -12.97 -21.90 15.53
N LEU A 344 -13.87 -22.89 15.65
CA LEU A 344 -13.76 -24.22 15.03
C LEU A 344 -14.43 -24.31 13.64
N THR A 345 -15.08 -23.24 13.17
CA THR A 345 -15.73 -23.21 11.87
C THR A 345 -14.66 -23.11 10.78
N GLY A 346 -14.47 -24.22 10.03
CA GLY A 346 -13.47 -24.26 8.96
C GLY A 346 -13.76 -23.27 7.82
N PRO A 347 -12.75 -22.90 7.00
CA PRO A 347 -12.89 -21.87 5.95
C PRO A 347 -14.01 -22.13 4.94
N GLY A 348 -14.21 -23.39 4.55
CA GLY A 348 -15.31 -23.77 3.65
C GLY A 348 -16.71 -23.59 4.27
N ALA A 349 -16.85 -23.85 5.57
CA ALA A 349 -18.10 -23.63 6.29
C ALA A 349 -18.35 -22.12 6.47
N THR A 350 -17.33 -21.36 6.85
CA THR A 350 -17.38 -19.89 6.94
C THR A 350 -17.79 -19.25 5.61
N PHE A 351 -17.19 -19.68 4.50
CA PHE A 351 -17.57 -19.22 3.17
C PHE A 351 -19.04 -19.53 2.84
N SER A 352 -19.51 -20.73 3.17
CA SER A 352 -20.89 -21.15 2.92
C SER A 352 -21.89 -20.36 3.75
N ILE A 353 -21.58 -20.12 5.03
CA ILE A 353 -22.38 -19.33 5.96
C ILE A 353 -22.48 -17.87 5.48
N LEU A 354 -21.38 -17.29 4.99
CA LEU A 354 -21.33 -15.92 4.51
C LEU A 354 -21.78 -15.74 3.06
N ALA A 355 -22.11 -16.81 2.32
CA ALA A 355 -22.44 -16.73 0.90
C ALA A 355 -23.63 -15.82 0.61
N ILE A 356 -24.69 -15.88 1.44
CA ILE A 356 -25.87 -15.02 1.31
C ILE A 356 -25.54 -13.55 1.61
N PRO A 357 -24.99 -13.19 2.80
CA PRO A 357 -24.55 -11.83 3.09
C PRO A 357 -23.61 -11.25 2.02
N PHE A 358 -22.65 -12.06 1.57
CA PHE A 358 -21.69 -11.69 0.53
C PHE A 358 -22.38 -11.46 -0.82
N GLY A 359 -23.34 -12.30 -1.21
CA GLY A 359 -24.13 -12.13 -2.44
C GLY A 359 -24.94 -10.82 -2.45
N LEU A 360 -25.56 -10.48 -1.32
CA LEU A 360 -26.31 -9.22 -1.18
C LEU A 360 -25.38 -8.00 -1.23
N ALA A 361 -24.27 -8.04 -0.48
CA ALA A 361 -23.27 -6.99 -0.46
C ALA A 361 -22.65 -6.76 -1.85
N THR A 362 -22.26 -7.83 -2.55
CA THR A 362 -21.70 -7.75 -3.91
C THR A 362 -22.71 -7.26 -4.94
N TYR A 363 -23.98 -7.63 -4.85
CA TYR A 363 -25.04 -7.06 -5.68
C TYR A 363 -25.15 -5.54 -5.50
N GLY A 364 -25.15 -5.06 -4.25
CA GLY A 364 -25.16 -3.62 -3.98
C GLY A 364 -23.89 -2.93 -4.47
N CYS A 365 -22.71 -3.53 -4.26
CA CYS A 365 -21.44 -2.99 -4.71
C CYS A 365 -21.33 -2.97 -6.24
N TYR A 366 -21.89 -3.94 -6.96
CA TYR A 366 -21.94 -3.92 -8.42
C TYR A 366 -22.65 -2.66 -8.94
N HIS A 367 -23.84 -2.38 -8.41
CA HIS A 367 -24.56 -1.15 -8.74
C HIS A 367 -23.85 0.10 -8.20
N GLY A 368 -23.17 -0.02 -7.06
CA GLY A 368 -22.34 1.04 -6.48
C GLY A 368 -21.19 1.44 -7.40
N VAL A 369 -20.40 0.48 -7.87
CA VAL A 369 -19.28 0.70 -8.80
C VAL A 369 -19.74 1.32 -10.11
N ILE A 370 -20.90 0.93 -10.64
CA ILE A 370 -21.49 1.60 -11.81
C ILE A 370 -21.75 3.08 -11.51
N ARG A 371 -22.28 3.44 -10.34
CA ARG A 371 -22.48 4.84 -9.94
C ARG A 371 -21.15 5.57 -9.77
N LEU A 372 -20.18 4.97 -9.07
CA LEU A 372 -18.84 5.53 -8.90
C LEU A 372 -18.17 5.82 -10.25
N SER A 373 -18.35 4.95 -11.24
CA SER A 373 -17.76 5.08 -12.59
C SER A 373 -18.29 6.27 -13.40
N LYS A 374 -19.47 6.80 -13.05
CA LYS A 374 -20.03 8.01 -13.67
C LYS A 374 -19.26 9.26 -13.27
N ASN A 375 -18.63 9.25 -12.09
CA ASN A 375 -17.85 10.37 -11.62
C ASN A 375 -16.49 10.39 -12.31
N GLU A 376 -16.22 11.46 -13.04
CA GLU A 376 -14.99 11.61 -13.81
C GLU A 376 -13.73 11.64 -12.91
N LEU A 377 -13.83 12.28 -11.73
CA LEU A 377 -12.74 12.34 -10.76
C LEU A 377 -12.30 10.93 -10.36
N LEU A 378 -13.27 10.10 -9.95
CA LEU A 378 -12.97 8.73 -9.55
C LEU A 378 -12.47 7.89 -10.71
N ARG A 379 -13.07 8.03 -11.89
CA ARG A 379 -12.64 7.29 -13.08
C ARG A 379 -11.17 7.55 -13.45
N VAL A 380 -10.65 8.75 -13.18
CA VAL A 380 -9.29 9.14 -13.51
C VAL A 380 -8.30 8.89 -12.36
N VAL A 381 -8.67 9.21 -11.12
CA VAL A 381 -7.79 9.14 -9.93
C VAL A 381 -7.75 7.74 -9.31
N PHE A 382 -8.87 7.03 -9.31
CA PHE A 382 -8.99 5.78 -8.55
C PHE A 382 -8.07 4.66 -9.06
N PRO A 383 -7.95 4.40 -10.38
CA PRO A 383 -7.15 3.24 -10.83
C PRO A 383 -5.66 3.32 -10.44
N PRO A 384 -4.93 4.44 -10.62
CA PRO A 384 -3.55 4.51 -10.15
C PRO A 384 -3.45 4.61 -8.62
N LEU A 385 -4.47 5.14 -7.92
CA LEU A 385 -4.50 5.13 -6.45
C LEU A 385 -4.56 3.70 -5.92
N VAL A 386 -5.42 2.86 -6.48
CA VAL A 386 -5.50 1.43 -6.15
C VAL A 386 -4.16 0.74 -6.39
N LEU A 387 -3.45 1.10 -7.47
CA LEU A 387 -2.12 0.56 -7.75
C LEU A 387 -1.09 0.97 -6.70
N ILE A 388 -1.06 2.27 -6.33
CA ILE A 388 -0.16 2.79 -5.28
C ILE A 388 -0.47 2.11 -3.94
N VAL A 389 -1.75 2.02 -3.56
CA VAL A 389 -2.18 1.37 -2.30
C VAL A 389 -1.87 -0.12 -2.31
N ALA A 390 -2.06 -0.83 -3.43
CA ALA A 390 -1.72 -2.24 -3.53
C ALA A 390 -0.22 -2.49 -3.36
N VAL A 391 0.61 -1.68 -4.02
CA VAL A 391 2.07 -1.79 -3.93
C VAL A 391 2.56 -1.38 -2.54
N LEU A 392 2.19 -0.19 -2.08
CA LEU A 392 2.62 0.34 -0.79
C LEU A 392 2.06 -0.52 0.34
N GLY A 393 0.78 -0.86 0.32
CA GLY A 393 0.15 -1.72 1.33
C GLY A 393 0.82 -3.10 1.42
N SER A 394 1.25 -3.68 0.29
CA SER A 394 1.99 -4.96 0.33
C SER A 394 3.38 -4.85 0.96
N ILE A 395 4.02 -3.67 0.86
CA ILE A 395 5.33 -3.39 1.49
C ILE A 395 5.15 -3.04 2.97
N LEU A 396 4.27 -2.10 3.28
CA LEU A 396 4.07 -1.63 4.67
C LEU A 396 3.40 -2.69 5.53
N GLY A 397 2.56 -3.56 4.95
CA GLY A 397 1.94 -4.69 5.63
C GLY A 397 2.87 -5.90 5.78
N GLY A 398 4.14 -5.82 5.37
CA GLY A 398 5.10 -6.92 5.47
C GLY A 398 4.76 -8.14 4.61
N ILE A 399 3.77 -8.04 3.71
CA ILE A 399 3.30 -9.15 2.88
C ILE A 399 4.36 -9.54 1.85
N THR A 400 5.05 -8.55 1.26
CA THR A 400 6.11 -8.82 0.29
C THR A 400 7.22 -7.78 0.31
N ASN A 401 8.39 -8.18 -0.18
CA ASN A 401 9.53 -7.29 -0.34
C ASN A 401 9.28 -6.24 -1.44
N PRO A 402 10.02 -5.13 -1.46
CA PRO A 402 9.84 -4.07 -2.46
C PRO A 402 9.97 -4.54 -3.92
N THR A 403 10.76 -5.59 -4.20
CA THR A 403 10.98 -6.09 -5.56
C THR A 403 9.74 -6.77 -6.15
N PRO A 404 9.13 -7.79 -5.51
CA PRO A 404 7.85 -8.33 -5.98
C PRO A 404 6.71 -7.29 -5.98
N ALA A 405 6.66 -6.40 -4.98
CA ALA A 405 5.68 -5.32 -4.94
C ALA A 405 5.80 -4.41 -6.18
N ALA A 406 7.03 -4.04 -6.57
CA ALA A 406 7.27 -3.27 -7.77
C ALA A 406 6.83 -4.00 -9.05
N ALA A 407 7.01 -5.32 -9.12
CA ALA A 407 6.55 -6.12 -10.26
C ALA A 407 5.02 -6.17 -10.37
N LEU A 408 4.31 -6.24 -9.24
CA LEU A 408 2.85 -6.11 -9.18
C LEU A 408 2.40 -4.71 -9.66
N GLY A 409 3.09 -3.65 -9.21
CA GLY A 409 2.89 -2.28 -9.67
C GLY A 409 3.09 -2.12 -11.18
N ALA A 410 4.21 -2.61 -11.70
CA ALA A 410 4.53 -2.56 -13.12
C ALA A 410 3.49 -3.32 -13.97
N SER A 411 3.05 -4.50 -13.50
CA SER A 411 2.00 -5.31 -14.14
C SER A 411 0.65 -4.58 -14.17
N GLY A 412 0.24 -4.00 -13.04
CA GLY A 412 -0.99 -3.21 -12.97
C GLY A 412 -0.95 -1.97 -13.88
N ALA A 413 0.21 -1.29 -13.98
CA ALA A 413 0.38 -0.18 -14.92
C ALA A 413 0.32 -0.62 -16.40
N ILE A 414 0.80 -1.82 -16.75
CA ILE A 414 0.62 -2.40 -18.10
C ILE A 414 -0.86 -2.55 -18.40
N MET A 415 -1.58 -3.21 -17.50
CA MET A 415 -3.01 -3.48 -17.67
C MET A 415 -3.81 -2.20 -17.75
N LEU A 416 -3.53 -1.22 -16.89
CA LEU A 416 -4.21 0.08 -16.88
C LEU A 416 -3.94 0.89 -18.16
N ALA A 417 -2.69 0.94 -18.61
CA ALA A 417 -2.33 1.62 -19.86
C ALA A 417 -2.97 0.95 -21.08
N ALA A 418 -3.00 -0.39 -21.12
CA ALA A 418 -3.63 -1.14 -22.19
C ALA A 418 -5.16 -0.94 -22.19
N TYR A 419 -5.80 -0.95 -21.02
CA TYR A 419 -7.23 -0.67 -20.86
C TYR A 419 -7.61 0.69 -21.44
N ARG A 420 -6.86 1.73 -21.08
CA ARG A 420 -7.05 3.08 -21.63
C ARG A 420 -6.86 3.13 -23.14
N LYS A 421 -5.85 2.42 -23.66
CA LYS A 421 -5.54 2.44 -25.09
C LYS A 421 -6.57 1.71 -25.94
N LEU A 422 -7.26 0.71 -25.37
CA LEU A 422 -8.33 -0.02 -26.05
C LEU A 422 -9.60 0.82 -26.22
N GLY A 423 -9.79 1.87 -25.43
CA GLY A 423 -10.88 2.85 -25.60
C GLY A 423 -12.24 2.18 -25.82
N ASP A 424 -12.85 2.45 -26.98
CA ASP A 424 -14.18 1.95 -27.36
C ASP A 424 -14.22 0.46 -27.77
N ASN A 425 -13.06 -0.21 -27.88
CA ASN A 425 -13.01 -1.65 -28.13
C ASN A 425 -13.44 -2.43 -26.88
N ARG A 426 -14.76 -2.50 -26.68
CA ARG A 426 -15.41 -3.13 -25.53
C ARG A 426 -14.99 -4.58 -25.31
N ARG A 427 -14.65 -5.32 -26.36
CA ARG A 427 -14.22 -6.73 -26.24
C ARG A 427 -12.82 -6.83 -25.64
N GLY A 428 -11.86 -6.07 -26.17
CA GLY A 428 -10.50 -6.04 -25.62
C GLY A 428 -10.45 -5.51 -24.19
N ALA A 429 -11.17 -4.41 -23.92
CA ALA A 429 -11.22 -3.81 -22.58
C ALA A 429 -11.80 -4.77 -21.52
N ARG A 430 -12.79 -5.60 -21.89
CA ARG A 430 -13.33 -6.65 -21.01
C ARG A 430 -12.29 -7.68 -20.59
N VAL A 431 -11.40 -8.10 -21.49
CA VAL A 431 -10.33 -9.07 -21.15
C VAL A 431 -9.48 -8.54 -20.01
N ILE A 432 -9.13 -7.26 -20.04
CA ILE A 432 -8.31 -6.63 -19.00
C ILE A 432 -9.08 -6.50 -17.69
N ILE A 433 -10.35 -6.08 -17.74
CA ILE A 433 -11.20 -6.00 -16.53
C ILE A 433 -11.32 -7.37 -15.86
N TRP A 434 -11.60 -8.43 -16.62
CA TRP A 434 -11.70 -9.78 -16.09
C TRP A 434 -10.35 -10.29 -15.56
N ALA A 435 -9.23 -9.90 -16.19
CA ALA A 435 -7.91 -10.29 -15.72
C ALA A 435 -7.56 -9.59 -14.40
N SER A 436 -7.91 -8.31 -14.25
CA SER A 436 -7.79 -7.61 -12.96
C SER A 436 -8.70 -8.22 -11.90
N PHE A 437 -9.92 -8.64 -12.28
CA PHE A 437 -10.82 -9.35 -11.38
C PHE A 437 -10.25 -10.71 -10.95
N ALA A 438 -9.62 -11.44 -11.87
CA ALA A 438 -8.95 -12.70 -11.54
C ALA A 438 -7.82 -12.53 -10.51
N VAL A 439 -7.07 -11.42 -10.56
CA VAL A 439 -6.08 -11.09 -9.51
C VAL A 439 -6.75 -10.90 -8.14
N ILE A 440 -7.90 -10.22 -8.08
CA ILE A 440 -8.66 -10.04 -6.84
C ILE A 440 -9.15 -11.39 -6.32
N VAL A 441 -9.70 -12.24 -7.19
CA VAL A 441 -10.13 -13.61 -6.82
C VAL A 441 -8.96 -14.42 -6.25
N MET A 442 -7.80 -14.37 -6.90
CA MET A 442 -6.59 -15.05 -6.43
C MET A 442 -6.17 -14.58 -5.04
N ILE A 443 -6.19 -13.26 -4.78
CA ILE A 443 -5.85 -12.70 -3.45
C ILE A 443 -6.88 -13.14 -2.41
N LEU A 444 -8.18 -13.02 -2.71
CA LEU A 444 -9.23 -13.41 -1.77
C LEU A 444 -9.17 -14.89 -1.43
N VAL A 445 -9.02 -15.76 -2.43
CA VAL A 445 -8.94 -17.20 -2.19
C VAL A 445 -7.64 -17.56 -1.45
N GLY A 446 -6.50 -16.95 -1.81
CA GLY A 446 -5.23 -17.20 -1.15
C GLY A 446 -5.14 -16.70 0.30
N VAL A 447 -5.91 -15.68 0.67
CA VAL A 447 -5.99 -15.19 2.06
C VAL A 447 -6.92 -16.05 2.92
N ASN A 448 -7.95 -16.66 2.34
CA ASN A 448 -8.98 -17.37 3.09
C ASN A 448 -8.81 -18.90 3.12
N PHE A 449 -8.10 -19.48 2.15
CA PHE A 449 -7.93 -20.94 2.01
C PHE A 449 -6.45 -21.33 1.99
N ASP A 450 -6.13 -22.51 2.54
CA ASP A 450 -4.76 -23.03 2.52
C ASP A 450 -4.52 -23.80 1.21
N LEU A 451 -3.77 -23.17 0.32
CA LEU A 451 -3.50 -23.70 -1.02
C LEU A 451 -2.38 -24.76 -1.06
N ARG A 452 -1.82 -25.16 0.09
CA ARG A 452 -0.75 -26.16 0.16
C ARG A 452 -1.32 -27.57 0.03
N LEU A 453 -1.09 -28.19 -1.13
CA LEU A 453 -1.55 -29.55 -1.46
C LEU A 453 -0.65 -30.68 -0.93
N GLY A 454 0.55 -30.37 -0.42
CA GLY A 454 1.51 -31.38 0.07
C GLY A 454 1.23 -31.93 1.47
N ARG A 455 0.02 -31.73 2.02
CA ARG A 455 -0.35 -32.12 3.39
C ARG A 455 -0.94 -33.53 3.43
N ALA A 456 -0.82 -34.21 4.58
CA ALA A 456 -1.35 -35.56 4.77
C ALA A 456 -2.88 -35.65 4.67
N SER A 457 -3.59 -34.55 4.98
CA SER A 457 -5.02 -34.40 4.72
C SER A 457 -5.27 -33.04 4.06
N VAL A 458 -5.94 -33.05 2.91
CA VAL A 458 -6.35 -31.84 2.17
C VAL A 458 -7.87 -31.87 2.08
N THR A 459 -8.52 -30.80 2.50
CA THR A 459 -9.98 -30.72 2.44
C THR A 459 -10.45 -30.52 1.00
N VAL A 460 -11.68 -30.97 0.68
CA VAL A 460 -12.28 -30.73 -0.65
C VAL A 460 -12.37 -29.23 -0.95
N ALA A 461 -12.64 -28.40 0.07
CA ALA A 461 -12.70 -26.95 -0.07
C ALA A 461 -11.33 -26.36 -0.48
N ASP A 462 -10.24 -26.77 0.17
CA ASP A 462 -8.88 -26.32 -0.17
C ASP A 462 -8.48 -26.75 -1.59
N TYR A 463 -8.89 -27.95 -2.01
CA TYR A 463 -8.65 -28.43 -3.38
C TYR A 463 -9.41 -27.61 -4.43
N ILE A 464 -10.68 -27.29 -4.19
CA ILE A 464 -11.47 -26.40 -5.07
C ILE A 464 -10.85 -25.00 -5.10
N ALA A 465 -10.48 -24.46 -3.94
CA ALA A 465 -9.81 -23.17 -3.82
C ALA A 465 -8.50 -23.12 -4.62
N TYR A 466 -7.70 -24.19 -4.58
CA TYR A 466 -6.50 -24.33 -5.40
C TYR A 466 -6.83 -24.29 -6.90
N LEU A 467 -7.82 -25.04 -7.37
CA LEU A 467 -8.21 -25.05 -8.79
C LEU A 467 -8.72 -23.69 -9.26
N VAL A 468 -9.56 -23.02 -8.46
CA VAL A 468 -10.04 -21.66 -8.74
C VAL A 468 -8.87 -20.69 -8.82
N THR A 469 -7.92 -20.79 -7.88
CA THR A 469 -6.74 -19.95 -7.85
C THR A 469 -5.84 -20.17 -9.06
N GLN A 470 -5.62 -21.42 -9.47
CA GLN A 470 -4.82 -21.76 -10.65
C GLN A 470 -5.47 -21.23 -11.93
N GLY A 471 -6.80 -21.38 -12.08
CA GLY A 471 -7.55 -20.82 -13.20
C GLY A 471 -7.46 -19.29 -13.25
N ALA A 472 -7.63 -18.63 -12.10
CA ALA A 472 -7.50 -17.19 -11.97
C ALA A 472 -6.07 -16.71 -12.30
N PHE A 473 -5.04 -17.44 -11.84
CA PHE A 473 -3.65 -17.17 -12.15
C PHE A 473 -3.38 -17.20 -13.66
N HIS A 474 -3.76 -18.29 -14.35
CA HIS A 474 -3.55 -18.40 -15.78
C HIS A 474 -4.31 -17.33 -16.58
N PHE A 475 -5.53 -17.01 -16.17
CA PHE A 475 -6.31 -15.96 -16.82
C PHE A 475 -5.71 -14.57 -16.60
N SER A 476 -5.23 -14.27 -15.39
CA SER A 476 -4.54 -13.01 -15.09
C SER A 476 -3.24 -12.87 -15.89
N PHE A 477 -2.48 -13.95 -16.01
CA PHE A 477 -1.24 -14.01 -16.78
C PHE A 477 -1.49 -13.82 -18.27
N PHE A 478 -2.52 -14.47 -18.82
CA PHE A 478 -2.97 -14.22 -20.19
C PHE A 478 -3.36 -12.75 -20.40
N GLY A 479 -4.11 -12.15 -19.47
CA GLY A 479 -4.48 -10.74 -19.53
C GLY A 479 -3.29 -9.79 -19.51
N LEU A 480 -2.24 -10.12 -18.75
CA LEU A 480 -0.98 -9.38 -18.72
C LEU A 480 -0.26 -9.45 -20.07
N LEU A 481 -0.11 -10.65 -20.65
CA LEU A 481 0.49 -10.84 -21.97
C LEU A 481 -0.31 -10.15 -23.07
N PHE A 482 -1.63 -10.25 -23.03
CA PHE A 482 -2.53 -9.53 -23.93
C PHE A 482 -2.32 -8.02 -23.83
N SER A 483 -2.19 -7.49 -22.60
CA SER A 483 -1.93 -6.07 -22.37
C SER A 483 -0.56 -5.64 -22.93
N CYS A 484 0.49 -6.45 -22.74
CA CYS A 484 1.79 -6.23 -23.38
C CYS A 484 1.68 -6.17 -24.90
N TRP A 485 0.96 -7.12 -25.50
CA TRP A 485 0.74 -7.17 -26.94
C TRP A 485 -0.04 -5.96 -27.48
N VAL A 486 -1.08 -5.50 -26.76
CA VAL A 486 -1.81 -4.27 -27.09
C VAL A 486 -0.88 -3.06 -27.08
N LEU A 487 -0.03 -2.92 -26.05
CA LEU A 487 0.91 -1.80 -25.94
C LEU A 487 2.05 -1.86 -26.97
N LEU A 488 2.46 -3.06 -27.41
CA LEU A 488 3.37 -3.26 -28.53
C LEU A 488 2.74 -2.82 -29.85
N ARG A 489 1.53 -3.31 -30.16
CA ARG A 489 0.76 -2.97 -31.37
C ARG A 489 0.48 -1.49 -31.50
N THR A 490 0.38 -0.79 -30.37
CA THR A 490 0.05 0.63 -30.33
C THR A 490 1.28 1.54 -30.14
N SER A 491 2.48 0.98 -30.26
CA SER A 491 3.77 1.68 -30.17
C SER A 491 4.00 2.46 -28.88
N VAL A 492 3.29 2.10 -27.79
CA VAL A 492 3.47 2.72 -26.46
C VAL A 492 4.62 2.03 -25.72
N LEU A 493 4.76 0.70 -25.87
CA LEU A 493 5.74 -0.06 -25.08
C LEU A 493 7.19 0.27 -25.46
N GLY A 494 7.49 0.53 -26.74
CA GLY A 494 8.85 0.87 -27.20
C GLY A 494 9.44 2.12 -26.51
N PRO A 495 8.77 3.28 -26.57
CA PRO A 495 9.19 4.48 -25.85
C PRO A 495 9.30 4.25 -24.35
N VAL A 496 8.34 3.53 -23.74
CA VAL A 496 8.38 3.20 -22.31
C VAL A 496 9.65 2.43 -21.95
N VAL A 497 9.99 1.38 -22.70
CA VAL A 497 11.19 0.57 -22.44
C VAL A 497 12.45 1.40 -22.63
N ARG A 498 12.52 2.24 -23.66
CA ARG A 498 13.68 3.11 -23.91
C ARG A 498 13.89 4.13 -22.80
N GLU A 499 12.83 4.82 -22.37
CA GLU A 499 12.93 5.78 -21.26
C GLU A 499 13.22 5.06 -19.94
N THR A 500 12.64 3.87 -19.72
CA THR A 500 12.95 3.05 -18.53
C THR A 500 14.42 2.68 -18.50
N ALA A 501 14.98 2.23 -19.62
CA ALA A 501 16.40 1.91 -19.75
C ALA A 501 17.26 3.16 -19.50
N LYS A 502 16.93 4.30 -20.12
CA LYS A 502 17.66 5.56 -19.95
C LYS A 502 17.69 6.03 -18.50
N VAL A 503 16.54 6.09 -17.83
CA VAL A 503 16.43 6.49 -16.43
C VAL A 503 17.16 5.51 -15.53
N THR A 504 16.98 4.21 -15.75
CA THR A 504 17.64 3.18 -14.94
C THR A 504 19.16 3.28 -15.08
N SER A 505 19.68 3.41 -16.31
CA SER A 505 21.10 3.63 -16.57
C SER A 505 21.62 4.90 -15.91
N MET A 506 20.90 6.02 -16.00
CA MET A 506 21.28 7.26 -15.33
C MET A 506 21.40 7.07 -13.80
N VAL A 507 20.43 6.40 -13.19
CA VAL A 507 20.46 6.09 -11.75
C VAL A 507 21.68 5.24 -11.40
N PHE A 508 21.97 4.17 -12.15
CA PHE A 508 23.14 3.33 -11.91
C PHE A 508 24.45 4.10 -12.09
N THR A 509 24.57 4.96 -13.11
CA THR A 509 25.76 5.79 -13.30
C THR A 509 25.96 6.76 -12.14
N ILE A 510 24.88 7.36 -11.61
CA ILE A 510 24.96 8.22 -10.42
C ILE A 510 25.46 7.42 -9.20
N LEU A 511 24.96 6.21 -8.99
CA LEU A 511 25.40 5.36 -7.87
C LEU A 511 26.87 4.97 -8.01
N ILE A 512 27.29 4.52 -9.20
CA ILE A 512 28.69 4.18 -9.47
C ILE A 512 29.58 5.41 -9.24
N GLY A 513 29.20 6.58 -9.78
CA GLY A 513 29.92 7.83 -9.58
C GLY A 513 30.01 8.23 -8.11
N SER A 514 28.92 8.09 -7.36
CA SER A 514 28.89 8.34 -5.91
C SER A 514 29.81 7.40 -5.15
N GLN A 515 29.86 6.11 -5.51
CA GLN A 515 30.73 5.14 -4.84
C GLN A 515 32.20 5.36 -5.19
N VAL A 516 32.51 5.70 -6.45
CA VAL A 516 33.88 6.07 -6.86
C VAL A 516 34.33 7.33 -6.13
N LEU A 517 33.46 8.35 -6.02
CA LEU A 517 33.76 9.56 -5.26
C LEU A 517 34.01 9.23 -3.78
N ASN A 518 33.16 8.39 -3.18
CA ASN A 518 33.32 7.94 -1.79
C ASN A 518 34.67 7.24 -1.58
N LEU A 519 35.00 6.25 -2.42
CA LEU A 519 36.29 5.55 -2.38
C LEU A 519 37.48 6.51 -2.56
N THR A 520 37.33 7.51 -3.43
CA THR A 520 38.37 8.53 -3.64
C THR A 520 38.57 9.35 -2.37
N LEU A 521 37.48 9.83 -1.74
CA LEU A 521 37.55 10.59 -0.49
C LEU A 521 38.18 9.76 0.64
N ILE A 522 37.80 8.48 0.75
CA ILE A 522 38.41 7.53 1.69
C ILE A 522 39.92 7.42 1.44
N SER A 523 40.34 7.28 0.18
CA SER A 523 41.76 7.16 -0.17
C SER A 523 42.60 8.39 0.18
N PHE A 524 41.98 9.58 0.26
CA PHE A 524 42.63 10.82 0.68
C PHE A 524 42.53 11.09 2.18
N GLY A 525 42.10 10.10 2.98
CA GLY A 525 42.02 10.23 4.44
C GLY A 525 40.75 10.90 4.95
N GLY A 526 39.68 10.95 4.14
CA GLY A 526 38.39 11.53 4.53
C GLY A 526 37.58 10.73 5.56
N GLU A 527 38.14 9.66 6.14
CA GLU A 527 37.50 8.84 7.18
C GLU A 527 37.74 9.34 8.62
N HIS A 528 38.48 10.44 8.80
CA HIS A 528 38.77 11.04 10.13
C HIS A 528 37.90 12.24 10.46
#